data_AF-A0A946LKH7-F1
#
_entry.id   AF-A0A946LKH7-F1
#
_cell.length_a   1.000
_cell.length_b   1.000
_cell.length_c   1.000
_cell.angle_alpha   90.00
_cell.angle_beta   90.00
_cell.angle_gamma   90.00
#
_symmetry.space_group_name_H-M   'P 1'
#
loop_
_entity.id
_entity.type
_entity.pdbx_description
1 polymer ?
#
loop_
_entity_poly.entity_id
_entity_poly.type
_entity_poly.pdbx_seq_one_letter_code
_entity_poly.pdbx_strand_id
1 'polypeptide(L)'
;MEITKDTRVADILKEYGDIANVMEVFGIKRVARFSIRALAAKAVTVEWAARIHRVPLDEFLEILHKAVSSTKEKTQPSKAI
;
A
#
# COMPACT_ATOMS: atom_id res chain seq x y z
N MET A 1 0.76 -3.76 -12.05
CA MET A 1 2.16 -3.45 -11.70
C MET A 1 2.74 -4.54 -10.80
N GLU A 2 4.02 -4.86 -10.93
CA GLU A 2 4.77 -5.64 -9.94
C GLU A 2 5.32 -4.67 -8.87
N ILE A 3 4.97 -4.87 -7.59
CA ILE A 3 5.40 -3.99 -6.50
C ILE A 3 6.68 -4.54 -5.90
N THR A 4 7.75 -3.75 -5.96
CA THR A 4 9.08 -4.05 -5.43
C THR A 4 9.50 -3.01 -4.40
N LYS A 5 10.61 -3.23 -3.71
CA LYS A 5 11.18 -2.29 -2.73
C LYS A 5 11.50 -0.90 -3.32
N ASP A 6 11.82 -0.85 -4.61
CA ASP A 6 12.20 0.37 -5.35
C ASP A 6 10.98 1.10 -5.93
N THR A 7 9.81 0.46 -5.90
CA THR A 7 8.56 1.06 -6.33
C THR A 7 8.26 2.30 -5.50
N ARG A 8 7.85 3.40 -6.16
CA ARG A 8 7.42 4.60 -5.46
C ARG A 8 6.02 4.41 -4.93
N VAL A 9 5.78 4.84 -3.69
CA VAL A 9 4.45 4.75 -3.08
C VAL A 9 3.41 5.58 -3.85
N ALA A 10 3.84 6.69 -4.46
CA ALA A 10 3.00 7.50 -5.34
C ALA A 10 2.43 6.69 -6.52
N ASP A 11 3.24 5.81 -7.12
CA ASP A 11 2.82 4.99 -8.27
C ASP A 11 1.79 3.94 -7.85
N ILE A 12 1.97 3.33 -6.67
CA ILE A 12 1.01 2.38 -6.08
C ILE A 12 -0.35 3.06 -5.86
N LEU A 13 -0.35 4.27 -5.29
CA LEU A 13 -1.59 5.00 -4.99
C LEU A 13 -2.28 5.50 -6.26
N LYS A 14 -1.51 5.86 -7.29
CA LYS A 14 -2.05 6.26 -8.60
C LYS A 14 -2.75 5.08 -9.28
N GLU A 15 -2.17 3.88 -9.19
CA GLU A 15 -2.67 2.68 -9.85
C GLU A 15 -3.85 2.04 -9.11
N TYR A 16 -3.77 1.93 -7.78
CA TYR A 16 -4.70 1.15 -6.96
C TYR A 16 -5.62 1.98 -6.07
N GLY A 17 -5.46 3.30 -6.05
CA GLY A 17 -6.21 4.19 -5.17
C GLY A 17 -5.72 4.13 -3.72
N ASP A 18 -6.55 4.63 -2.79
CA ASP A 18 -6.16 4.75 -1.38
C ASP A 18 -6.15 3.38 -0.68
N ILE A 19 -4.95 2.82 -0.51
CA ILE A 19 -4.71 1.55 0.20
C ILE A 19 -4.64 1.71 1.73
N ALA A 20 -4.90 2.92 2.27
CA ALA A 20 -4.80 3.19 3.70
C ALA A 20 -5.66 2.28 4.57
N ASN A 21 -6.86 1.93 4.11
CA ASN A 21 -7.74 1.02 4.82
C ASN A 21 -7.13 -0.38 4.97
N VAL A 22 -6.34 -0.84 3.99
CA VAL A 22 -5.68 -2.13 4.09
C VAL A 22 -4.52 -2.06 5.09
N MET A 23 -3.72 -1.00 5.07
CA MET A 23 -2.66 -0.82 6.07
C MET A 23 -3.20 -0.79 7.51
N GLU A 24 -4.35 -0.15 7.73
CA GLU A 24 -5.00 -0.11 9.05
C GLU A 24 -5.48 -1.51 9.51
N VAL A 25 -6.02 -2.32 8.59
CA VAL A 25 -6.48 -3.69 8.87
C VAL A 25 -5.33 -4.62 9.27
N PHE A 26 -4.13 -4.42 8.71
CA PHE A 26 -2.95 -5.23 9.03
C PHE A 26 -2.17 -4.76 10.27
N GLY A 27 -2.77 -3.93 11.13
CA GLY A 27 -2.17 -3.57 12.42
C GLY A 27 -1.03 -2.54 12.33
N ILE A 28 -0.74 -2.02 11.12
CA ILE A 28 0.08 -0.82 10.96
C ILE A 28 -0.78 0.33 11.48
N LYS A 29 -0.62 0.64 12.78
CA LYS A 29 -1.37 1.67 13.48
C LYS A 29 -1.42 2.91 12.61
N ARG A 30 -2.67 3.32 12.30
CA ARG A 30 -3.10 4.59 11.71
C ARG A 30 -1.96 5.59 11.82
N VAL A 31 -1.37 5.93 10.68
CA VAL A 31 -0.28 6.90 10.51
C VAL A 31 -0.50 8.13 11.39
N ALA A 32 -0.06 8.06 12.65
CA ALA A 32 -0.47 9.02 13.68
C ALA A 32 0.28 10.36 13.58
N ARG A 33 0.99 10.57 12.47
CA ARG A 33 1.67 11.84 12.16
C ARG A 33 1.91 12.12 10.68
N PHE A 34 1.89 11.10 9.80
CA PHE A 34 2.20 11.26 8.37
C PHE A 34 1.19 10.50 7.50
N SER A 35 0.16 11.15 6.97
CA SER A 35 -0.82 10.47 6.10
C SER A 35 -0.14 9.78 4.92
N ILE A 36 -0.66 8.64 4.46
CA ILE A 36 -0.18 7.97 3.24
C ILE A 36 -0.24 8.93 2.05
N ARG A 37 -1.22 9.84 2.03
CA ARG A 37 -1.32 10.94 1.07
C ARG A 37 -0.11 11.88 1.09
N ALA A 38 0.44 12.17 2.28
CA ALA A 38 1.66 12.95 2.43
C ALA A 38 2.92 12.16 2.02
N LEU A 39 2.90 10.83 2.19
CA LEU A 39 3.93 9.94 1.68
C LEU A 39 3.88 9.86 0.14
N ALA A 40 2.68 9.84 -0.45
CA ALA A 40 2.43 9.90 -1.88
C ALA A 40 2.97 11.16 -2.53
N ALA A 41 2.79 12.30 -1.84
CA ALA A 41 3.29 13.59 -2.29
C ALA A 41 4.82 13.66 -2.27
N LYS A 42 5.50 12.78 -1.52
CA LYS A 42 6.95 12.68 -1.48
C LYS A 42 7.43 11.54 -2.38
N ALA A 43 8.59 11.73 -3.01
CA ALA A 43 9.22 10.74 -3.88
C ALA A 43 9.82 9.56 -3.09
N VAL A 44 8.97 8.80 -2.41
CA VAL A 44 9.35 7.77 -1.43
C VAL A 44 9.19 6.38 -2.02
N THR A 45 10.20 5.53 -1.84
CA THR A 45 10.15 4.10 -2.20
C THR A 45 9.50 3.25 -1.10
N VAL A 46 9.06 2.04 -1.45
CA VAL A 46 8.52 1.05 -0.51
C VAL A 46 9.53 0.71 0.60
N GLU A 47 10.83 0.57 0.28
CA GLU A 47 11.87 0.34 1.29
C GLU A 47 11.93 1.45 2.33
N TRP A 48 11.91 2.70 1.86
CA TRP A 48 12.01 3.85 2.76
C TRP A 48 10.74 4.00 3.62
N ALA A 49 9.57 3.71 3.06
CA ALA A 49 8.33 3.64 3.80
C ALA A 49 8.41 2.58 4.92
N ALA A 50 8.82 1.36 4.62
CA ALA A 50 8.99 0.28 5.60
C ALA A 50 9.93 0.71 6.75
N ARG A 51 11.06 1.36 6.41
CA ARG A 51 12.04 1.87 7.39
C ARG A 51 11.44 2.92 8.32
N ILE A 52 10.70 3.89 7.80
CA ILE A 52 10.07 4.94 8.63
C ILE A 52 9.00 4.36 9.56
N HIS A 53 8.24 3.40 9.06
CA HIS A 53 7.19 2.73 9.83
C HIS A 53 7.72 1.64 10.76
N ARG A 54 9.02 1.34 10.72
CA ARG A 54 9.68 0.30 11.50
C ARG A 54 9.05 -1.08 11.28
N VAL A 55 8.70 -1.37 10.04
CA VAL A 55 8.18 -2.67 9.60
C VAL A 55 9.27 -3.35 8.75
N PRO A 56 9.54 -4.65 8.95
CA PRO A 56 10.41 -5.41 8.04
C PRO A 56 9.95 -5.26 6.58
N LEU A 57 10.91 -5.12 5.67
CA LEU A 57 10.61 -4.88 4.25
C LEU A 57 9.75 -6.00 3.64
N ASP A 58 10.08 -7.25 3.94
CA ASP A 58 9.40 -8.41 3.39
C ASP A 58 7.93 -8.46 3.86
N GLU A 59 7.69 -8.22 5.15
CA GLU A 59 6.34 -8.12 5.72
C GLU A 59 5.54 -6.97 5.09
N PHE A 60 6.20 -5.82 4.89
CA PHE A 60 5.56 -4.66 4.26
C PHE A 60 5.19 -4.93 2.80
N LEU A 61 6.05 -5.61 2.05
CA LEU A 61 5.77 -6.04 0.67
C LEU A 61 4.60 -7.03 0.62
N GLU A 62 4.57 -8.01 1.52
CA GLU A 62 3.45 -8.95 1.62
C GLU A 62 2.12 -8.24 1.89
N ILE A 63 2.10 -7.25 2.79
CA ILE A 63 0.90 -6.47 3.09
C ILE A 63 0.43 -5.71 1.84
N LEU A 64 1.35 -5.08 1.11
CA LEU A 64 1.03 -4.38 -0.13
C LEU A 64 0.48 -5.33 -1.20
N HIS A 65 1.09 -6.51 -1.36
CA HIS A 65 0.64 -7.52 -2.31
C HIS A 65 -0.77 -8.03 -1.97
N LYS A 66 -1.04 -8.30 -0.68
CA LYS A 66 -2.39 -8.68 -0.20
C LYS A 66 -3.39 -7.56 -0.48
N ALA A 67 -3.04 -6.30 -0.19
CA ALA A 67 -3.89 -5.14 -0.41
C ALA A 67 -4.32 -4.98 -1.86
N VAL A 68 -3.36 -5.02 -2.80
CA VAL A 68 -3.67 -4.85 -4.22
C VAL A 68 -4.42 -6.05 -4.79
N SER A 69 -4.21 -7.24 -4.25
CA SER A 69 -4.97 -8.44 -4.62
C SER A 69 -6.44 -8.31 -4.22
N SER A 70 -6.73 -7.83 -3.00
CA SER A 70 -8.09 -7.56 -2.56
C SER A 70 -8.78 -6.41 -3.31
N THR A 71 -8.02 -5.40 -3.76
CA THR A 71 -8.55 -4.34 -4.64
C THR A 71 -8.95 -4.90 -6.00
N LYS A 72 -8.11 -5.76 -6.61
CA LYS A 72 -8.44 -6.40 -7.89
C LYS A 72 -9.72 -7.25 -7.81
N GLU A 73 -9.93 -7.95 -6.70
CA GLU A 73 -11.16 -8.73 -6.48
C GLU A 73 -12.40 -7.84 -6.36
N LYS A 74 -12.30 -6.68 -5.69
CA LYS A 74 -13.42 -5.72 -5.57
C LYS A 74 -13.76 -4.99 -6.87
N THR A 75 -12.82 -4.89 -7.81
CA THR A 75 -13.01 -4.21 -9.10
C THR A 75 -13.54 -5.14 -10.20
N GLN A 76 -13.61 -6.46 -9.97
CA GLN A 76 -14.37 -7.34 -10.86
C GLN A 76 -15.85 -7.26 -10.49
N PRO A 77 -16.75 -6.82 -11.40
CA PRO A 77 -18.17 -6.97 -11.15
C PRO A 77 -18.45 -8.47 -11.00
N SER A 78 -19.11 -8.82 -9.90
CA SER A 78 -19.85 -10.07 -9.76
C SER A 78 -20.50 -10.36 -11.10
N LYS A 79 -20.04 -11.42 -11.77
CA LYS A 79 -20.66 -11.90 -12.99
C LYS A 79 -22.05 -12.37 -12.55
N ALA A 80 -23.03 -11.50 -12.71
CA ALA A 80 -24.43 -11.80 -12.44
C ALA A 80 -24.78 -13.07 -13.20
N ILE A 81 -25.15 -14.10 -12.44
CA ILE A 81 -25.79 -15.31 -12.94
C ILE A 81 -27.28 -15.01 -13.04
#